data_AF-A0A8H3GM38-F1
#
_entry.id   AF-A0A8H3GM38-F1
#
_cell.length_a   1.000
_cell.length_b   1.000
_cell.length_c   1.000
_cell.angle_alpha   90.00
_cell.angle_beta   90.00
_cell.angle_gamma   90.00
#
_symmetry.space_group_name_H-M   'P 1'
#
loop_
_entity.id
_entity.type
_entity.pdbx_description
1 polymer ?
#
loop_
_entity_poly.entity_id
_entity_poly.type
_entity_poly.pdbx_seq_one_letter_code
_entity_poly.pdbx_strand_id
1 'polypeptide(L)'
;MFLQVGVEGIKRLLSGSNESFSLDAITITIMAVTIGTKTVALSGRAADPDEYQRMLYLITRFTTPKVSYLEVYHAGTELICEADVQFPKQTSFEEVHNVAEAIQVALECLEDVNRAYIHADFTVLNPASHVRRIS
;
A
#
# COMPACT_ATOMS: atom_id res chain seq x y z
N MET A 1 -11.68 -4.79 26.61
CA MET A 1 -10.62 -4.43 27.57
C MET A 1 -9.92 -3.13 27.18
N PHE A 2 -9.34 -2.98 25.97
CA PHE A 2 -8.66 -1.74 25.53
C PHE A 2 -9.52 -0.46 25.53
N LEU A 3 -10.78 -0.54 25.07
CA LEU A 3 -11.74 0.59 25.11
C LEU A 3 -12.04 1.08 26.54
N GLN A 4 -12.01 0.17 27.52
CA GLN A 4 -12.34 0.49 28.90
C GLN A 4 -11.20 1.27 29.59
N VAL A 5 -9.95 0.95 29.27
CA VAL A 5 -8.77 1.70 29.75
C VAL A 5 -8.71 3.09 29.10
N GLY A 6 -9.04 3.18 27.81
CA GLY A 6 -9.06 4.45 27.07
C GLY A 6 -10.13 5.43 27.58
N VAL A 7 -11.36 4.96 27.83
CA VAL A 7 -12.46 5.79 28.35
C VAL A 7 -12.18 6.26 29.79
N GLU A 8 -11.60 5.40 30.62
CA GLU A 8 -11.23 5.76 31.99
C GLU A 8 -10.05 6.74 32.04
N GLY A 9 -9.09 6.60 31.11
CA GLY A 9 -8.01 7.58 30.91
C GLY A 9 -8.53 8.96 30.50
N ILE A 10 -9.47 9.04 29.56
CA ILE A 10 -10.06 10.32 29.11
C ILE A 10 -10.90 10.95 30.23
N LYS A 11 -11.72 10.16 30.95
CA LYS A 11 -12.50 10.64 32.11
C LYS A 11 -11.61 11.25 33.19
N ARG A 12 -10.44 10.64 33.46
CA ARG A 12 -9.51 11.08 34.49
C ARG A 12 -8.63 12.26 34.06
N LEU A 13 -8.34 12.39 32.76
CA LEU A 13 -7.69 13.58 32.18
C LEU A 13 -8.60 14.83 32.32
N LEU A 14 -9.91 14.63 32.17
CA LEU A 14 -10.91 15.68 32.35
C LEU A 14 -11.20 16.00 33.83
N SER A 15 -10.93 15.06 34.75
CA SER A 15 -11.15 15.25 36.19
C SER A 15 -9.95 15.80 36.98
N GLY A 16 -8.80 16.03 36.33
CA GLY A 16 -7.64 16.72 36.94
C GLY A 16 -6.99 16.01 38.14
N SER A 17 -7.22 14.71 38.30
CA SER A 17 -6.72 13.93 39.43
C SER A 17 -5.28 13.44 39.21
N ASN A 18 -4.33 13.88 40.05
CA ASN A 18 -2.90 13.52 40.03
C ASN A 18 -2.60 12.15 40.68
N GLU A 19 -3.43 11.12 40.46
CA GLU A 19 -3.09 9.77 40.91
C GLU A 19 -2.12 9.08 39.95
N SER A 20 -1.08 8.45 40.50
CA SER A 20 -0.07 7.69 39.76
C SER A 20 -0.76 6.62 38.90
N PHE A 21 -0.64 6.74 37.58
CA PHE A 21 -1.14 5.75 36.64
C PHE A 21 -0.34 4.45 36.82
N SER A 22 -0.88 3.49 37.59
CA SER A 22 -0.31 2.14 37.70
C SER A 22 -0.62 1.37 36.43
N LEU A 23 0.09 1.71 35.35
CA LEU A 23 0.12 0.88 34.16
C LEU A 23 0.93 -0.37 34.47
N ASP A 24 0.28 -1.52 34.41
CA ASP A 24 0.99 -2.78 34.42
C ASP A 24 2.01 -2.81 33.28
N ALA A 25 3.21 -3.34 33.56
CA ALA A 25 4.28 -3.45 32.58
C ALA A 25 3.81 -4.12 31.27
N ILE A 26 2.88 -5.09 31.39
CA ILE A 26 2.24 -5.77 30.26
C ILE A 26 1.48 -4.80 29.35
N THR A 27 0.74 -3.86 29.92
CA THR A 27 -0.01 -2.84 29.16
C THR A 27 0.93 -1.88 28.44
N ILE A 28 2.03 -1.47 29.08
CA ILE A 28 3.06 -0.63 28.46
C ILE A 28 3.70 -1.36 27.28
N THR A 29 4.07 -2.63 27.47
CA THR A 29 4.68 -3.45 26.42
C THR A 29 3.74 -3.63 25.22
N ILE A 30 2.46 -3.95 25.44
CA ILE A 30 1.48 -4.13 24.36
C ILE A 30 1.26 -2.82 23.58
N MET A 31 1.14 -1.68 24.27
CA MET A 31 0.98 -0.38 23.61
C MET A 31 2.24 0.00 22.80
N ALA A 32 3.44 -0.23 23.35
CA ALA A 32 4.69 0.03 22.64
C ALA A 32 4.82 -0.82 21.37
N VAL A 33 4.48 -2.11 21.43
CA VAL A 33 4.47 -3.01 20.26
C VAL A 33 3.40 -2.58 19.25
N THR A 34 2.22 -2.16 19.71
CA THR A 34 1.13 -1.71 18.83
C THR A 34 1.49 -0.40 18.11
N ILE A 35 2.13 0.54 18.81
CA ILE A 35 2.60 1.78 18.20
C ILE A 35 3.68 1.46 17.16
N GLY A 36 4.68 0.65 17.50
CA GLY A 36 5.77 0.29 16.59
C GLY A 36 5.29 -0.43 15.33
N THR A 37 4.33 -1.34 15.45
CA THR A 37 3.76 -2.05 14.30
C THR A 37 2.94 -1.13 13.40
N LYS A 38 2.17 -0.19 13.98
CA LYS A 38 1.35 0.76 13.21
C LYS A 38 2.17 1.87 12.55
N THR A 39 3.24 2.36 13.19
CA THR A 39 4.10 3.39 12.59
C THR A 39 4.89 2.86 11.41
N VAL A 40 5.30 1.59 11.43
CA VAL A 40 5.96 0.93 10.29
C VAL A 40 5.02 0.75 9.09
N ALA A 41 3.72 0.53 9.33
CA ALA A 41 2.72 0.46 8.26
C ALA A 41 2.44 1.85 7.65
N LEU A 42 2.57 2.92 8.45
CA LEU A 42 2.47 4.31 7.99
C LEU A 42 3.72 4.80 7.23
N SER A 43 4.85 4.10 7.34
CA SER A 43 6.14 4.59 6.82
C SER A 43 6.43 4.20 5.37
N GLY A 44 5.46 3.72 4.59
CA GLY A 44 5.70 3.38 3.18
C GLY A 44 6.49 2.08 2.99
N ARG A 45 6.42 1.13 3.93
CA ARG A 45 7.18 -0.12 3.82
C ARG A 45 6.71 -0.91 2.59
N ALA A 46 7.64 -1.58 1.91
CA ALA A 46 7.31 -2.49 0.82
C ALA A 46 6.33 -3.58 1.32
N ALA A 47 5.40 -3.96 0.46
CA ALA A 47 4.42 -5.01 0.71
C ALA A 47 5.10 -6.37 0.94
N ASP A 48 4.36 -7.28 1.57
CA ASP A 48 4.87 -8.63 1.76
C ASP A 48 5.07 -9.34 0.41
N PRO A 49 6.08 -10.24 0.26
CA PRO A 49 6.28 -10.95 -1.00
C PRO A 49 5.04 -11.68 -1.52
N ASP A 50 4.16 -12.17 -0.64
CA ASP A 50 2.92 -12.84 -1.02
C ASP A 50 1.90 -11.86 -1.63
N GLU A 51 1.81 -10.62 -1.13
CA GLU A 51 0.98 -9.55 -1.70
C GLU A 51 1.51 -9.13 -3.06
N TYR A 52 2.82 -8.95 -3.16
CA TYR A 52 3.49 -8.61 -4.41
C TYR A 52 3.23 -9.66 -5.50
N GLN A 53 3.38 -10.94 -5.17
CA GLN A 53 3.14 -12.05 -6.10
C GLN A 53 1.67 -12.13 -6.55
N ARG A 54 0.72 -11.89 -5.64
CA ARG A 54 -0.72 -11.85 -5.98
C ARG A 54 -1.01 -10.76 -7.01
N MET A 55 -0.47 -9.56 -6.83
CA MET A 55 -0.68 -8.46 -7.79
C MET A 55 0.02 -8.72 -9.12
N LEU A 56 1.25 -9.21 -9.09
CA LEU A 56 1.98 -9.60 -10.30
C LEU A 56 1.22 -10.67 -11.10
N TYR A 57 0.66 -11.66 -10.40
CA TYR A 57 -0.15 -12.70 -11.03
C TYR A 57 -1.40 -12.13 -11.69
N LEU A 58 -2.09 -11.20 -11.03
CA LEU A 58 -3.28 -10.56 -11.57
C LEU A 58 -2.96 -9.79 -12.86
N ILE A 59 -1.87 -9.02 -12.88
CA ILE A 59 -1.46 -8.24 -14.06
C ILE A 59 -1.03 -9.16 -15.21
N THR A 60 -0.27 -10.22 -14.90
CA THR A 60 0.19 -11.19 -15.92
C THR A 60 -0.93 -12.09 -16.47
N ARG A 61 -2.12 -12.08 -15.87
CA ARG A 61 -3.32 -12.73 -16.40
C ARG A 61 -3.79 -12.11 -17.72
N PHE A 62 -3.48 -10.84 -17.95
CA PHE A 62 -3.81 -10.15 -19.18
C PHE A 62 -2.80 -10.55 -20.27
N THR A 63 -3.29 -10.98 -21.43
CA THR A 63 -2.45 -11.57 -22.49
C THR A 63 -1.62 -10.56 -23.27
N THR A 64 -2.08 -9.31 -23.33
CA THR A 64 -1.52 -8.28 -24.21
C THR A 64 -0.31 -7.56 -23.62
N PRO A 65 -0.33 -7.08 -22.35
CA PRO A 65 0.78 -6.33 -21.79
C PRO A 65 1.86 -7.22 -21.18
N LYS A 66 3.11 -6.76 -21.25
CA LYS A 66 4.22 -7.30 -20.45
C LYS A 66 4.49 -6.40 -19.25
N VAL A 67 4.62 -6.97 -18.06
CA VAL A 67 4.99 -6.20 -16.86
C VAL A 67 6.47 -5.87 -16.92
N SER A 68 6.81 -4.57 -16.89
CA SER A 68 8.19 -4.09 -16.88
C SER A 68 8.64 -3.75 -15.46
N TYR A 69 7.75 -3.14 -14.68
CA TYR A 69 7.98 -2.74 -13.30
C TYR A 69 6.71 -2.94 -12.48
N LEU A 70 6.89 -3.32 -11.22
CA LEU A 70 5.81 -3.42 -10.25
C LEU A 70 6.40 -3.04 -8.88
N GLU A 71 5.72 -2.16 -8.18
CA GLU A 71 6.03 -1.74 -6.83
C GLU A 71 4.74 -1.69 -6.02
N VAL A 72 4.78 -2.30 -4.83
CA VAL A 72 3.64 -2.32 -3.93
C VAL A 72 4.15 -1.91 -2.56
N TYR A 73 3.52 -0.90 -1.97
CA TYR A 73 3.92 -0.35 -0.68
C TYR A 73 2.70 0.00 0.16
N HIS A 74 2.90 -0.02 1.48
CA HIS A 74 1.85 0.31 2.43
C HIS A 74 1.65 1.82 2.55
N ALA A 75 0.41 2.28 2.44
CA ALA A 75 -0.02 3.62 2.77
C ALA A 75 -0.95 3.57 4.00
N GLY A 76 -0.36 3.39 5.18
CA GLY A 76 -1.12 3.19 6.40
C GLY A 76 -1.56 1.74 6.55
N THR A 77 -2.86 1.46 6.50
CA THR A 77 -3.39 0.08 6.58
C THR A 77 -3.64 -0.56 5.23
N GLU A 78 -3.67 0.24 4.17
CA GLU A 78 -3.99 -0.20 2.81
C GLU A 78 -2.73 -0.20 1.94
N LEU A 79 -2.79 -0.89 0.81
CA LEU A 79 -1.71 -0.97 -0.17
C LEU A 79 -1.94 0.02 -1.31
N ILE A 80 -0.85 0.61 -1.79
CA ILE A 80 -0.79 1.29 -3.08
C ILE A 80 0.07 0.45 -4.02
N CYS A 81 -0.42 0.24 -5.24
CA CYS A 81 0.26 -0.51 -6.28
C CYS A 81 0.61 0.43 -7.44
N GLU A 82 1.88 0.47 -7.83
CA GLU A 82 2.36 1.14 -9.04
C GLU A 82 2.91 0.07 -9.99
N ALA A 83 2.37 0.02 -11.21
CA ALA A 83 2.83 -0.94 -12.22
C ALA A 83 3.05 -0.29 -13.57
N ASP A 84 4.15 -0.65 -14.21
CA ASP A 84 4.46 -0.26 -15.58
C ASP A 84 4.25 -1.47 -16.50
N VAL A 85 3.30 -1.32 -17.42
CA VAL A 85 2.95 -2.31 -18.43
C VAL A 85 3.38 -1.85 -19.81
N GLN A 86 3.93 -2.78 -20.58
CA GLN A 86 4.41 -2.52 -21.91
C GLN A 86 3.53 -3.17 -22.96
N PHE A 87 3.14 -2.38 -23.96
CA PHE A 87 2.35 -2.80 -25.09
C PHE A 87 3.19 -2.83 -26.39
N PRO A 88 2.86 -3.72 -27.35
CA PRO A 88 3.41 -3.66 -28.69
C PRO A 88 3.10 -2.33 -29.38
N LYS A 89 4.02 -1.82 -30.21
CA LYS A 89 3.83 -0.56 -30.98
C LYS A 89 2.65 -0.59 -31.95
N GLN A 90 2.16 -1.78 -32.30
CA GLN A 90 1.05 -1.98 -33.22
C GLN A 90 -0.32 -1.91 -32.52
N THR A 91 -0.36 -1.90 -31.18
CA THR A 91 -1.60 -1.84 -30.41
C THR A 91 -2.22 -0.45 -30.54
N SER A 92 -3.54 -0.40 -30.74
CA SER A 92 -4.26 0.88 -30.83
C SER A 92 -4.29 1.58 -29.47
N PHE A 93 -4.32 2.92 -29.46
CA PHE A 93 -4.40 3.68 -28.21
C PHE A 93 -5.66 3.34 -27.40
N GLU A 94 -6.78 3.09 -28.07
CA GLU A 94 -8.03 2.67 -27.44
C GLU A 94 -7.87 1.33 -26.73
N GLU A 95 -7.23 0.36 -27.38
CA GLU A 95 -6.97 -0.95 -26.77
C GLU A 95 -6.00 -0.85 -25.58
N VAL A 96 -4.96 -0.01 -25.69
CA VAL A 96 -4.04 0.27 -24.57
C VAL A 96 -4.80 0.85 -23.38
N HIS A 97 -5.65 1.86 -23.61
CA HIS A 97 -6.43 2.51 -22.56
C HIS A 97 -7.38 1.51 -21.88
N ASN A 98 -8.16 0.76 -22.66
CA ASN A 98 -9.14 -0.17 -22.14
C ASN A 98 -8.48 -1.29 -21.31
N VAL A 99 -7.32 -1.80 -21.77
CA VAL A 99 -6.59 -2.84 -21.01
C VAL A 99 -5.95 -2.27 -19.75
N ALA A 100 -5.36 -1.07 -19.81
CA ALA A 100 -4.77 -0.43 -18.64
C ALA A 100 -5.83 -0.10 -17.57
N GLU A 101 -7.00 0.42 -17.98
CA GLU A 101 -8.13 0.67 -17.10
C GLU A 101 -8.66 -0.63 -16.49
N ALA A 102 -8.80 -1.69 -17.29
CA ALA A 102 -9.22 -3.00 -16.78
C ALA A 102 -8.24 -3.56 -15.72
N ILE A 103 -6.93 -3.37 -15.90
CA ILE A 103 -5.93 -3.76 -14.90
C ILE A 103 -6.08 -2.92 -13.63
N GLN A 104 -6.23 -1.60 -13.77
CA GLN A 104 -6.39 -0.71 -12.63
C GLN A 104 -7.62 -1.09 -11.80
N VAL A 105 -8.78 -1.25 -12.45
CA VAL A 105 -10.03 -1.64 -11.79
C VAL A 105 -9.90 -3.01 -11.13
N ALA A 106 -9.25 -3.98 -11.80
CA ALA A 106 -9.07 -5.31 -11.23
C ALA A 106 -8.17 -5.33 -10.00
N LEU A 107 -7.15 -4.46 -9.92
CA LEU A 107 -6.32 -4.29 -8.73
C LEU A 107 -7.06 -3.56 -7.61
N GLU A 108 -7.80 -2.49 -7.92
CA GLU A 108 -8.63 -1.75 -6.96
C GLU A 108 -9.82 -2.58 -6.45
N CYS A 109 -10.18 -3.69 -7.10
CA CYS A 109 -11.18 -4.63 -6.59
C CYS A 109 -10.65 -5.51 -5.43
N LEU A 110 -9.35 -5.52 -5.16
CA LEU A 110 -8.79 -6.25 -4.03
C LEU A 110 -9.02 -5.45 -2.75
N GLU A 111 -9.57 -6.08 -1.70
CA GLU A 111 -9.87 -5.40 -0.42
C GLU A 111 -8.64 -4.75 0.23
N ASP A 112 -7.45 -5.29 -0.02
CA ASP A 112 -6.19 -4.80 0.54
C ASP A 112 -5.67 -3.54 -0.18
N VAL A 113 -6.19 -3.21 -1.37
CA VAL A 113 -5.67 -2.16 -2.26
C VAL A 113 -6.57 -0.92 -2.22
N ASN A 114 -6.01 0.22 -1.82
CA ASN A 114 -6.72 1.49 -1.92
C ASN A 114 -6.68 2.03 -3.35
N ARG A 115 -5.49 2.02 -3.96
CA ARG A 115 -5.26 2.66 -5.26
C ARG A 115 -4.23 1.92 -6.09
N ALA A 116 -4.49 1.80 -7.39
CA ALA A 116 -3.53 1.31 -8.37
C ALA A 116 -3.20 2.40 -9.41
N TYR A 117 -1.93 2.52 -9.75
CA TYR A 117 -1.44 3.40 -10.81
C TYR A 117 -0.79 2.54 -11.90
N ILE A 118 -1.33 2.61 -13.11
CA ILE A 118 -0.86 1.83 -14.25
C ILE A 118 -0.25 2.77 -15.29
N HIS A 119 1.05 2.64 -15.52
CA HIS A 119 1.72 3.30 -16.64
C HIS A 119 1.73 2.37 -17.84
N ALA A 120 1.20 2.83 -18.98
CA ALA A 120 1.25 2.11 -20.24
C ALA A 120 2.34 2.68 -21.16
N ASP A 121 3.37 1.88 -21.43
CA ASP A 121 4.49 2.23 -22.30
C ASP A 121 4.55 1.37 -23.56
N PHE A 122 5.16 1.89 -24.63
CA PHE A 122 5.36 1.15 -25.89
C PHE A 122 6.84 0.86 -26.21
N THR A 123 7.77 1.33 -25.37
CA THR A 123 9.22 1.21 -25.59
C THR A 123 9.92 0.65 -24.36
N VAL A 124 10.90 -0.25 -24.56
CA VAL A 124 11.71 -0.88 -23.48
C VAL A 124 12.70 0.11 -22.87
N LEU A 125 13.14 1.07 -23.67
CA LEU A 125 13.92 2.21 -23.24
C LEU A 125 12.96 3.31 -22.80
N ASN A 126 12.75 3.46 -21.49
CA ASN A 126 12.33 4.76 -20.95
C ASN A 126 13.53 5.71 -21.17
N PRO A 127 13.47 6.71 -22.07
CA PRO A 127 14.56 7.66 -22.23
C PRO A 127 14.61 8.54 -20.98
N ALA A 128 15.29 8.07 -19.93
CA ALA A 128 15.52 8.71 -18.62
C ALA A 128 14.70 9.99 -18.43
N SER A 129 13.37 9.86 -18.37
CA SER A 129 12.48 11.00 -18.45
C SER A 129 12.31 11.54 -17.04
N HIS A 130 13.38 12.20 -16.58
CA HIS A 130 13.39 13.13 -15.46
C HIS A 130 12.89 12.58 -14.12
N VAL A 131 13.67 11.71 -13.48
CA VAL A 131 14.06 11.76 -12.06
C VAL A 131 14.86 10.48 -11.79
N ARG A 132 16.14 10.65 -11.46
CA ARG A 132 16.95 9.59 -10.87
C ARG A 132 16.33 9.32 -9.49
N ARG A 133 15.56 8.23 -9.34
CA ARG A 133 15.06 7.77 -8.04
C ARG A 133 16.29 7.48 -7.18
N ILE A 134 16.56 8.35 -6.21
CA ILE A 134 17.71 8.24 -5.32
C ILE A 134 17.35 7.15 -4.31
N SER A 135 17.99 6.00 -4.46
CA SER A 135 17.98 4.90 -3.49
C SER A 135 18.66 5.30 -2.19
#